data_AF-A0A1U9K7F1-F1
#
_entry.id   AF-A0A1U9K7F1-F1
#
_cell.length_a   1.000
_cell.length_b   1.000
_cell.length_c   1.000
_cell.angle_alpha   90.00
_cell.angle_beta   90.00
_cell.angle_gamma   90.00
#
_symmetry.space_group_name_H-M   'P 1'
#
loop_
_entity.id
_entity.type
_entity.pdbx_description
1 polymer ?
#
loop_
_entity_poly.entity_id
_entity_poly.type
_entity_poly.pdbx_seq_one_letter_code
_entity_poly.pdbx_strand_id
1 'polypeptide(L)'
;MRMKRFLPIICVLLAVTLVMTGFSVAQDPDPPYSLSPEVVDVYDKLQSSSDINQSLEFIESDHENTIADQIEITEIPAPPFMEEERAEYYAGRFKELGLEDVHIDEEGNAIGIRPGNGDGPKLVVSAHLDTVFPEGTDTTVTEKDGILYAPGIADDGRGLAALLSVIRALNEADIQTVGDIMFVGTVGEEGEGDLRGVKFLFEEHNDIDGFISVESGDPSNITYLATGSHRYNVTYEGPGGHSFGAFGTPSATHALGRAIANIADLETPDDPKTTFNVGTVSGGTSVNAIAAEASMKVDMRSNDEEELQKLEKAFLTIVEEAAVEENNRWGEEDAITVNAELIGDRPAGSQPSDGFNVQAAWASVEAIGLQPSLGGPSSTDSNWPISLGIPSLTLRGGGQSGGTHSLDEWFDPTDAYLGPQQVLLTSLGLVGVDGLTEPLLGRDGQSDPEKPVIENLQPTEDVTLDAGETVKIEFDSKTGLKATFAIRIPLTNTIASATELPMMETEEGHYVGYWTATSNIQVEGAEIEVKVSDDKGNETRKTAKGKLNINTNGK
;
A
#
# COMPACT_ATOMS: atom_id res chain seq x y z
N MET A 1 -3.55 5.39 92.51
CA MET A 1 -4.60 6.34 92.10
C MET A 1 -4.43 6.59 90.60
N ARG A 2 -5.44 6.24 89.78
CA ARG A 2 -5.58 6.42 88.31
C ARG A 2 -4.53 5.76 87.40
N MET A 3 -4.83 4.61 86.78
CA MET A 3 -5.54 4.41 85.50
C MET A 3 -4.99 5.25 84.33
N LYS A 4 -4.45 4.56 83.32
CA LYS A 4 -4.91 4.64 81.92
C LYS A 4 -4.41 3.42 81.14
N ARG A 5 -5.36 2.55 80.78
CA ARG A 5 -5.24 1.53 79.74
C ARG A 5 -5.25 2.27 78.39
N PHE A 6 -4.34 1.93 77.48
CA PHE A 6 -4.50 2.21 76.06
C PHE A 6 -4.65 0.86 75.33
N LEU A 7 -5.83 0.68 74.75
CA LEU A 7 -6.19 -0.36 73.82
C LEU A 7 -5.73 0.10 72.43
N PRO A 8 -5.09 -0.73 71.59
CA PRO A 8 -4.90 -0.37 70.19
C PRO A 8 -6.23 -0.53 69.45
N ILE A 9 -6.67 0.56 68.81
CA ILE A 9 -7.80 0.59 67.90
C ILE A 9 -7.40 -0.19 66.64
N ILE A 10 -8.13 -1.27 66.36
CA ILE A 10 -8.09 -1.97 65.08
C ILE A 10 -8.79 -1.04 64.08
N CYS A 11 -8.02 -0.36 63.24
CA CYS A 11 -8.54 0.29 62.04
C CYS A 11 -8.92 -0.79 61.02
N VAL A 12 -10.22 -1.07 60.92
CA VAL A 12 -10.79 -1.78 59.79
C VAL A 12 -10.72 -0.84 58.58
N LEU A 13 -9.77 -1.06 57.68
CA LEU A 13 -9.81 -0.48 56.34
C LEU A 13 -10.92 -1.21 55.57
N LEU A 14 -12.08 -0.56 55.43
CA LEU A 14 -13.05 -0.92 54.39
C LEU A 14 -12.45 -0.51 53.05
N ALA A 15 -11.91 -1.46 52.30
CA ALA A 15 -11.62 -1.28 50.89
C ALA A 15 -12.96 -1.21 50.14
N VAL A 16 -13.38 -0.01 49.76
CA VAL A 16 -14.46 0.17 48.78
C VAL A 16 -13.84 -0.08 47.42
N THR A 17 -13.94 -1.32 46.93
CA THR A 17 -13.74 -1.64 45.52
C THR A 17 -14.84 -0.95 44.72
N LEU A 18 -14.52 0.20 44.16
CA LEU A 18 -15.31 0.84 43.12
C LEU A 18 -15.15 -0.01 41.86
N VAL A 19 -16.09 -0.91 41.62
CA VAL A 19 -16.22 -1.60 40.33
C VAL A 19 -16.65 -0.53 39.32
N MET A 20 -15.69 0.04 38.60
CA MET A 20 -16.01 0.75 37.37
C MET A 20 -16.47 -0.31 36.37
N THR A 21 -17.78 -0.50 36.25
CA THR A 21 -18.36 -1.13 35.07
C THR A 21 -18.09 -0.20 33.91
N GLY A 22 -17.02 -0.45 33.17
CA GLY A 22 -16.84 0.12 31.84
C GLY A 22 -18.03 -0.34 31.01
N PHE A 23 -18.91 0.59 30.67
CA PHE A 23 -19.78 0.40 29.53
C PHE A 23 -18.86 0.41 28.31
N SER A 24 -18.42 -0.78 27.88
CA SER A 24 -18.04 -0.95 26.49
C SER A 24 -19.28 -0.60 25.70
N VAL A 25 -19.24 0.50 24.96
CA VAL A 25 -20.12 0.62 23.80
C VAL A 25 -19.69 -0.54 22.92
N ALA A 26 -20.47 -1.62 22.90
CA ALA A 26 -20.32 -2.60 21.85
C ALA A 26 -20.57 -1.80 20.57
N GLN A 27 -19.51 -1.57 19.78
CA GLN A 27 -19.72 -1.35 18.37
C GLN A 27 -20.57 -2.52 17.90
N ASP A 28 -21.71 -2.22 17.26
CA ASP A 28 -22.43 -3.26 16.54
C ASP A 28 -21.39 -3.96 15.64
N PRO A 29 -21.37 -5.30 15.59
CA PRO A 29 -20.47 -6.00 14.68
C PRO A 29 -20.70 -5.42 13.30
N ASP A 30 -19.61 -5.09 12.60
CA ASP A 30 -19.69 -4.66 11.21
C ASP A 30 -20.59 -5.64 10.45
N PRO A 31 -21.44 -5.15 9.53
CA PRO A 31 -22.29 -6.02 8.75
C PRO A 31 -21.44 -7.12 8.10
N PRO A 32 -21.92 -8.38 8.06
CA PRO A 32 -21.18 -9.46 7.43
C PRO A 32 -20.83 -9.04 5.99
N TYR A 33 -19.58 -9.27 5.60
CA TYR A 33 -19.13 -9.00 4.24
C TYR A 33 -20.08 -9.70 3.25
N SER A 34 -20.62 -8.95 2.30
CA SER A 34 -21.63 -9.43 1.37
C SER A 34 -21.15 -9.32 -0.06
N LEU A 35 -21.13 -10.45 -0.76
CA LEU A 35 -20.87 -10.50 -2.20
C LEU A 35 -22.06 -9.94 -2.97
N SER A 36 -21.76 -9.17 -4.02
CA SER A 36 -22.73 -8.71 -5.01
C SER A 36 -23.34 -9.89 -5.78
N PRO A 37 -24.58 -9.77 -6.27
CA PRO A 37 -25.20 -10.80 -7.11
C PRO A 37 -24.36 -11.21 -8.32
N GLU A 38 -23.63 -10.26 -8.90
CA GLU A 38 -22.74 -10.45 -10.03
C GLU A 38 -21.56 -11.37 -9.67
N VAL A 39 -20.93 -11.14 -8.52
CA VAL A 39 -19.81 -11.99 -8.05
C VAL A 39 -20.32 -13.38 -7.67
N VAL A 40 -21.48 -13.46 -7.00
CA VAL A 40 -22.10 -14.75 -6.67
C VAL A 40 -22.38 -15.56 -7.95
N ASP A 41 -22.98 -14.96 -8.99
CA ASP A 41 -23.26 -15.63 -10.26
C ASP A 41 -21.98 -16.12 -10.97
N VAL A 42 -20.91 -15.31 -10.95
CA VAL A 42 -19.60 -15.70 -11.52
C VAL A 42 -19.04 -16.91 -10.77
N TYR A 43 -18.99 -16.87 -9.44
CA TYR A 43 -18.38 -17.95 -8.66
C TYR A 43 -19.24 -19.23 -8.61
N ASP A 44 -20.57 -19.12 -8.64
CA ASP A 44 -21.47 -20.27 -8.81
C ASP A 44 -21.18 -21.01 -10.13
N LYS A 45 -20.94 -20.27 -11.22
CA LYS A 45 -20.60 -20.84 -12.54
C LYS A 45 -19.20 -21.46 -12.55
N LEU A 46 -18.20 -20.78 -11.99
CA LEU A 46 -16.84 -21.31 -11.87
C LEU A 46 -16.84 -22.63 -11.09
N GLN A 47 -17.47 -22.66 -9.91
CA GLN A 47 -17.56 -23.86 -9.06
C GLN A 47 -18.36 -25.00 -9.70
N SER A 48 -19.32 -24.69 -10.56
CA SER A 48 -20.13 -25.69 -11.28
C SER A 48 -19.44 -26.26 -12.52
N SER A 49 -18.32 -25.69 -12.96
CA SER A 49 -17.60 -26.11 -14.17
C SER A 49 -16.70 -27.32 -13.91
N SER A 50 -16.76 -28.34 -14.77
CA SER A 50 -15.88 -29.51 -14.68
C SER A 50 -14.42 -29.13 -14.88
N ASP A 51 -14.15 -28.20 -15.80
CA ASP A 51 -12.80 -27.87 -16.24
C ASP A 51 -12.09 -27.03 -15.17
N ILE A 52 -12.85 -26.14 -14.50
CA ILE A 52 -12.35 -25.40 -13.34
C ILE A 52 -12.07 -26.35 -12.18
N ASN A 53 -12.98 -27.26 -11.84
CA ASN A 53 -12.72 -28.25 -10.79
C ASN A 53 -11.51 -29.15 -11.13
N GLN A 54 -11.34 -29.55 -12.40
CA GLN A 54 -10.17 -30.31 -12.85
C GLN A 54 -8.87 -29.51 -12.66
N SER A 55 -8.85 -28.21 -12.98
CA SER A 55 -7.66 -27.38 -12.75
C SER A 55 -7.32 -27.22 -11.26
N LEU A 56 -8.32 -27.13 -10.37
CA LEU A 56 -8.11 -27.09 -8.92
C LEU A 56 -7.54 -28.42 -8.39
N GLU A 57 -8.13 -29.55 -8.81
CA GLU A 57 -7.63 -30.89 -8.49
C GLU A 57 -6.20 -31.11 -9.03
N PHE A 58 -5.91 -30.56 -10.23
CA PHE A 58 -4.59 -30.61 -10.81
C PHE A 58 -3.57 -29.87 -9.93
N ILE A 59 -3.85 -28.65 -9.48
CA ILE A 59 -2.96 -27.88 -8.58
C ILE A 59 -2.62 -28.67 -7.32
N GLU A 60 -3.60 -29.34 -6.72
CA GLU A 60 -3.38 -30.21 -5.55
C GLU A 60 -2.49 -31.41 -5.92
N SER A 61 -2.73 -32.06 -7.07
CA SER A 61 -1.92 -33.19 -7.53
C SER A 61 -0.50 -32.82 -7.99
N ASP A 62 -0.30 -31.58 -8.44
CA ASP A 62 0.95 -31.00 -8.92
C ASP A 62 1.75 -30.32 -7.80
N HIS A 63 1.28 -30.44 -6.55
CA HIS A 63 1.86 -29.81 -5.38
C HIS A 63 3.38 -30.04 -5.26
N GLU A 64 3.84 -31.29 -5.41
CA GLU A 64 5.26 -31.64 -5.31
C GLU A 64 6.12 -31.00 -6.41
N ASN A 65 5.58 -30.82 -7.63
CA ASN A 65 6.31 -30.11 -8.69
C ASN A 65 6.40 -28.62 -8.38
N THR A 66 5.34 -28.05 -7.79
CA THR A 66 5.35 -26.65 -7.31
C THR A 66 6.40 -26.46 -6.21
N ILE A 67 6.55 -27.41 -5.29
CA ILE A 67 7.61 -27.36 -4.26
C ILE A 67 9.00 -27.50 -4.88
N ALA A 68 9.16 -28.34 -5.91
CA ALA A 68 10.43 -28.46 -6.63
C ALA A 68 10.80 -27.15 -7.36
N ASP A 69 9.84 -26.51 -8.03
CA ASP A 69 10.05 -25.18 -8.64
C ASP A 69 10.47 -24.16 -7.57
N GLN A 70 9.79 -24.13 -6.42
CA GLN A 70 10.11 -23.24 -5.30
C GLN A 70 11.56 -23.40 -4.84
N ILE A 71 12.01 -24.64 -4.65
CA ILE A 71 13.40 -24.94 -4.28
C ILE A 71 14.37 -24.45 -5.36
N GLU A 72 14.13 -24.80 -6.63
CA GLU A 72 15.02 -24.44 -7.73
C GLU A 72 15.14 -22.92 -7.90
N ILE A 73 14.03 -22.19 -7.78
CA ILE A 73 14.00 -20.73 -7.84
C ILE A 73 14.77 -20.11 -6.67
N THR A 74 14.53 -20.57 -5.44
CA THR A 74 15.20 -20.05 -4.24
C THR A 74 16.71 -20.23 -4.31
N GLU A 75 17.18 -21.37 -4.81
CA GLU A 75 18.62 -21.66 -4.91
C GLU A 75 19.36 -20.79 -5.93
N ILE A 76 18.66 -20.09 -6.85
CA ILE A 76 19.26 -19.09 -7.73
C ILE A 76 19.34 -17.75 -6.99
N PRO A 77 20.53 -17.24 -6.58
CA PRO A 77 20.61 -16.00 -5.82
C PRO A 77 20.10 -14.80 -6.62
N ALA A 78 19.30 -13.95 -5.98
CA ALA A 78 18.83 -12.68 -6.56
C ALA A 78 18.84 -11.60 -5.46
N PRO A 79 20.02 -11.10 -5.06
CA PRO A 79 20.08 -9.92 -4.20
C PRO A 79 19.54 -8.71 -4.99
N PRO A 80 19.14 -7.62 -4.30
CA PRO A 80 18.61 -6.44 -4.99
C PRO A 80 19.62 -5.91 -6.01
N PHE A 81 19.15 -5.59 -7.22
CA PHE A 81 19.96 -5.14 -8.37
C PHE A 81 20.87 -6.22 -9.02
N MET A 82 20.75 -7.50 -8.66
CA MET A 82 21.44 -8.61 -9.32
C MET A 82 20.52 -9.80 -9.63
N GLU A 83 19.30 -9.51 -10.07
CA GLU A 83 18.23 -10.47 -10.32
C GLU A 83 18.33 -11.15 -11.69
N GLU A 84 19.25 -10.73 -12.56
CA GLU A 84 19.36 -11.12 -13.98
C GLU A 84 19.32 -12.65 -14.19
N GLU A 85 20.09 -13.41 -13.40
CA GLU A 85 20.14 -14.88 -13.54
C GLU A 85 18.78 -15.53 -13.22
N ARG A 86 18.09 -15.06 -12.18
CA ARG A 86 16.77 -15.55 -11.80
C ARG A 86 15.71 -15.11 -12.81
N ALA A 87 15.81 -13.89 -13.34
CA ALA A 87 14.94 -13.39 -14.40
C ALA A 87 15.07 -14.22 -15.70
N GLU A 88 16.30 -14.57 -16.11
CA GLU A 88 16.57 -15.42 -17.27
C GLU A 88 15.99 -16.83 -17.09
N TYR A 89 16.19 -17.42 -15.92
CA TYR A 89 15.59 -18.71 -15.57
C TYR A 89 14.07 -18.63 -15.68
N TYR A 90 13.46 -17.62 -15.05
CA TYR A 90 12.01 -17.49 -14.96
C TYR A 90 11.34 -17.22 -16.32
N ALA A 91 11.95 -16.36 -17.15
CA ALA A 91 11.55 -16.18 -18.56
C ALA A 91 11.71 -17.46 -19.38
N GLY A 92 12.69 -18.31 -19.05
CA GLY A 92 12.81 -19.67 -19.59
C GLY A 92 11.59 -20.53 -19.25
N ARG A 93 11.19 -20.55 -17.97
CA ARG A 93 10.02 -21.30 -17.50
C ARG A 93 8.73 -20.84 -18.17
N PHE A 94 8.53 -19.54 -18.32
CA PHE A 94 7.40 -18.97 -19.06
C PHE A 94 7.33 -19.48 -20.51
N LYS A 95 8.47 -19.54 -21.23
CA LYS A 95 8.53 -20.11 -22.59
C LYS A 95 8.19 -21.59 -22.61
N GLU A 96 8.71 -22.36 -21.66
CA GLU A 96 8.44 -23.80 -21.54
C GLU A 96 6.97 -24.11 -21.26
N LEU A 97 6.31 -23.24 -20.49
CA LEU A 97 4.88 -23.31 -20.20
C LEU A 97 4.00 -22.74 -21.33
N GLY A 98 4.60 -22.28 -22.42
CA GLY A 98 3.88 -21.87 -23.61
C GLY A 98 3.25 -20.48 -23.54
N LEU A 99 3.71 -19.60 -22.64
CA LEU A 99 3.34 -18.19 -22.69
C LEU A 99 3.86 -17.54 -23.98
N GLU A 100 3.12 -16.55 -24.46
CA GLU A 100 3.49 -15.70 -25.60
C GLU A 100 4.25 -14.46 -25.14
N ASP A 101 4.89 -13.79 -26.10
CA ASP A 101 5.65 -12.55 -25.89
C ASP A 101 6.63 -12.57 -24.71
N VAL A 102 7.31 -13.70 -24.51
CA VAL A 102 8.17 -13.86 -23.32
C VAL A 102 9.51 -13.15 -23.49
N HIS A 103 9.76 -12.16 -22.65
CA HIS A 103 10.98 -11.35 -22.65
C HIS A 103 11.37 -10.87 -21.25
N ILE A 104 12.55 -10.27 -21.15
CA ILE A 104 12.97 -9.49 -19.98
C ILE A 104 12.96 -8.03 -20.42
N ASP A 105 12.32 -7.15 -19.67
CA ASP A 105 12.24 -5.72 -19.99
C ASP A 105 13.54 -4.97 -19.65
N GLU A 106 13.56 -3.64 -19.84
CA GLU A 106 14.78 -2.84 -19.61
C GLU A 106 15.15 -2.71 -18.12
N GLU A 107 14.19 -2.87 -17.20
CA GLU A 107 14.44 -2.81 -15.75
C GLU A 107 14.91 -4.16 -15.19
N GLY A 108 14.51 -5.26 -15.85
CA GLY A 108 14.90 -6.63 -15.53
C GLY A 108 13.70 -7.55 -15.21
N ASN A 109 12.47 -7.09 -15.37
CA ASN A 109 11.28 -7.90 -15.11
C ASN A 109 11.17 -9.02 -16.15
N ALA A 110 10.92 -10.25 -15.71
CA ALA A 110 10.59 -11.37 -16.60
C ALA A 110 9.09 -11.36 -16.90
N ILE A 111 8.69 -11.20 -18.16
CA ILE A 111 7.29 -11.02 -18.58
C ILE A 111 6.89 -12.14 -19.55
N GLY A 112 5.68 -12.67 -19.40
CA GLY A 112 5.04 -13.56 -20.36
C GLY A 112 3.54 -13.39 -20.39
N ILE A 113 2.92 -13.46 -21.57
CA ILE A 113 1.49 -13.21 -21.77
C ILE A 113 0.77 -14.50 -22.10
N ARG A 114 -0.34 -14.74 -21.42
CA ARG A 114 -1.35 -15.71 -21.85
C ARG A 114 -2.52 -14.94 -22.48
N PRO A 115 -2.68 -14.96 -23.82
CA PRO A 115 -3.73 -14.17 -24.46
C PRO A 115 -5.12 -14.71 -24.13
N GLY A 116 -6.04 -13.77 -23.92
CA GLY A 116 -7.48 -14.01 -23.90
C GLY A 116 -8.04 -14.19 -25.31
N ASN A 117 -9.37 -14.10 -25.46
CA ASN A 117 -10.03 -14.18 -26.76
C ASN A 117 -10.08 -12.81 -27.51
N GLY A 118 -9.53 -11.75 -26.90
CA GLY A 118 -9.27 -10.45 -27.53
C GLY A 118 -10.26 -9.32 -27.18
N ASP A 119 -11.26 -9.57 -26.33
CA ASP A 119 -12.31 -8.60 -25.95
C ASP A 119 -12.41 -8.38 -24.42
N GLY A 120 -11.43 -8.83 -23.64
CA GLY A 120 -11.43 -8.74 -22.17
C GLY A 120 -10.38 -7.80 -21.59
N PRO A 121 -10.38 -7.62 -20.26
CA PRO A 121 -9.43 -6.77 -19.58
C PRO A 121 -8.04 -7.42 -19.50
N LYS A 122 -7.00 -6.64 -19.24
CA LYS A 122 -5.65 -7.15 -18.98
C LYS A 122 -5.34 -7.19 -17.48
N LEU A 123 -5.10 -8.38 -16.95
CA LEU A 123 -4.69 -8.60 -15.57
C LEU A 123 -3.21 -8.95 -15.50
N VAL A 124 -2.46 -8.27 -14.64
CA VAL A 124 -1.12 -8.71 -14.24
C VAL A 124 -1.22 -9.64 -13.03
N VAL A 125 -0.51 -10.76 -13.07
CA VAL A 125 -0.29 -11.65 -11.92
C VAL A 125 1.21 -11.78 -11.71
N SER A 126 1.68 -11.28 -10.57
CA SER A 126 3.10 -11.04 -10.30
C SER A 126 3.58 -11.64 -8.99
N ALA A 127 4.88 -11.86 -8.90
CA ALA A 127 5.65 -12.21 -7.72
C ALA A 127 7.06 -11.66 -7.93
N HIS A 128 7.77 -11.28 -6.86
CA HIS A 128 9.05 -10.59 -7.03
C HIS A 128 10.24 -11.56 -7.06
N LEU A 129 11.22 -11.23 -7.90
CA LEU A 129 12.42 -12.02 -8.16
C LEU A 129 13.51 -11.75 -7.14
N ASP A 130 13.61 -10.55 -6.59
CA ASP A 130 14.67 -10.20 -5.64
C ASP A 130 14.39 -10.73 -4.23
N THR A 131 15.40 -10.60 -3.37
CA THR A 131 15.31 -10.88 -1.94
C THR A 131 16.03 -9.77 -1.18
N VAL A 132 15.81 -9.62 0.12
CA VAL A 132 16.55 -8.65 0.96
C VAL A 132 18.03 -8.98 1.18
N PHE A 133 18.48 -10.18 0.80
CA PHE A 133 19.77 -10.71 1.21
C PHE A 133 20.90 -10.21 0.30
N PRO A 134 22.09 -9.90 0.83
CA PRO A 134 23.22 -9.46 0.02
C PRO A 134 23.83 -10.60 -0.81
N GLU A 135 24.58 -10.23 -1.85
CA GLU A 135 25.37 -11.17 -2.65
C GLU A 135 26.25 -12.08 -1.77
N GLY A 136 26.29 -13.37 -2.11
CA GLY A 136 27.06 -14.38 -1.39
C GLY A 136 26.35 -14.99 -0.18
N THR A 137 25.08 -14.64 0.07
CA THR A 137 24.20 -15.36 0.99
C THR A 137 24.00 -16.80 0.48
N ASP A 138 24.08 -17.79 1.37
CA ASP A 138 23.85 -19.19 1.03
C ASP A 138 22.34 -19.45 0.92
N THR A 139 21.88 -19.69 -0.31
CA THR A 139 20.48 -19.95 -0.66
C THR A 139 20.16 -21.44 -0.76
N THR A 140 21.11 -22.34 -0.43
CA THR A 140 20.90 -23.79 -0.50
C THR A 140 19.73 -24.21 0.38
N VAL A 141 18.73 -24.86 -0.20
CA VAL A 141 17.54 -25.28 0.55
C VAL A 141 17.85 -26.52 1.37
N THR A 142 17.54 -26.46 2.66
CA THR A 142 17.64 -27.61 3.55
C THR A 142 16.26 -28.02 4.05
N GLU A 143 15.98 -29.32 4.02
CA GLU A 143 14.73 -29.87 4.55
C GLU A 143 14.97 -30.49 5.92
N LYS A 144 14.08 -30.19 6.86
CA LYS A 144 14.03 -30.84 8.17
C LYS A 144 12.58 -31.07 8.60
N ASP A 145 12.24 -32.33 8.82
CA ASP A 145 10.91 -32.75 9.28
C ASP A 145 9.77 -32.24 8.38
N GLY A 146 10.00 -32.16 7.06
CA GLY A 146 9.05 -31.65 6.06
C GLY A 146 9.02 -30.13 5.92
N ILE A 147 9.81 -29.40 6.71
CA ILE A 147 9.94 -27.93 6.63
C ILE A 147 11.19 -27.58 5.83
N LEU A 148 11.04 -26.65 4.89
CA LEU A 148 12.13 -26.13 4.06
C LEU A 148 12.74 -24.88 4.71
N TYR A 149 14.05 -24.75 4.67
CA TYR A 149 14.81 -23.63 5.22
C TYR A 149 15.79 -23.10 4.18
N ALA A 150 15.63 -21.83 3.83
CA ALA A 150 16.61 -21.03 3.09
C ALA A 150 16.17 -19.56 3.07
N PRO A 151 17.12 -18.61 3.02
CA PRO A 151 16.83 -17.21 2.70
C PRO A 151 16.03 -17.10 1.39
N GLY A 152 14.83 -16.50 1.45
CA GLY A 152 13.94 -16.33 0.30
C GLY A 152 13.17 -17.58 -0.12
N ILE A 153 13.12 -18.62 0.72
CA ILE A 153 12.28 -19.81 0.46
C ILE A 153 10.79 -19.47 0.51
N ALA A 154 10.40 -18.56 1.39
CA ALA A 154 9.05 -18.02 1.46
C ALA A 154 8.98 -16.74 0.61
N ASP A 155 9.87 -15.79 0.86
CA ASP A 155 9.81 -14.40 0.38
C ASP A 155 10.86 -14.08 -0.71
N ASP A 156 10.55 -14.17 -2.01
CA ASP A 156 9.25 -14.58 -2.57
C ASP A 156 9.34 -15.79 -3.51
N GLY A 157 10.20 -16.75 -3.15
CA GLY A 157 10.24 -18.06 -3.81
C GLY A 157 8.87 -18.74 -3.85
N ARG A 158 8.01 -18.50 -2.84
CA ARG A 158 6.67 -19.08 -2.80
C ARG A 158 5.72 -18.44 -3.81
N GLY A 159 5.69 -17.11 -3.92
CA GLY A 159 4.88 -16.41 -4.92
C GLY A 159 5.25 -16.84 -6.33
N LEU A 160 6.55 -16.85 -6.65
CA LEU A 160 7.05 -17.29 -7.95
C LEU A 160 6.64 -18.73 -8.30
N ALA A 161 6.76 -19.67 -7.36
CA ALA A 161 6.30 -21.04 -7.59
C ALA A 161 4.78 -21.13 -7.83
N ALA A 162 3.99 -20.31 -7.12
CA ALA A 162 2.54 -20.26 -7.28
C ALA A 162 2.11 -19.79 -8.69
N LEU A 163 2.80 -18.79 -9.25
CA LEU A 163 2.57 -18.33 -10.63
C LEU A 163 2.76 -19.47 -11.65
N LEU A 164 3.86 -20.22 -11.56
CA LEU A 164 4.12 -21.36 -12.46
C LEU A 164 3.04 -22.45 -12.32
N SER A 165 2.56 -22.71 -11.11
CA SER A 165 1.47 -23.65 -10.85
C SER A 165 0.16 -23.21 -11.51
N VAL A 166 -0.21 -21.93 -11.41
CA VAL A 166 -1.40 -21.36 -12.06
C VAL A 166 -1.33 -21.52 -13.58
N ILE A 167 -0.18 -21.24 -14.20
CA ILE A 167 0.00 -21.39 -15.65
C ILE A 167 -0.19 -22.86 -16.06
N ARG A 168 0.41 -23.81 -15.32
CA ARG A 168 0.22 -25.26 -15.58
C ARG A 168 -1.24 -25.68 -15.47
N ALA A 169 -1.96 -25.18 -14.47
CA ALA A 169 -3.37 -25.50 -14.24
C ALA A 169 -4.27 -25.00 -15.38
N LEU A 170 -4.02 -23.78 -15.87
CA LEU A 170 -4.71 -23.23 -17.04
C LEU A 170 -4.48 -24.09 -18.30
N ASN A 171 -3.25 -24.60 -18.48
CA ASN A 171 -2.88 -25.43 -19.62
C ASN A 171 -3.48 -26.84 -19.54
N GLU A 172 -3.45 -27.47 -18.35
CA GLU A 172 -3.98 -28.83 -18.16
C GLU A 172 -5.48 -28.91 -18.47
N ALA A 173 -6.24 -27.89 -18.08
CA ALA A 173 -7.68 -27.82 -18.29
C ALA A 173 -8.09 -27.11 -19.60
N ASP A 174 -7.13 -26.70 -20.45
CA ASP A 174 -7.36 -25.96 -21.70
C ASP A 174 -8.30 -24.74 -21.52
N ILE A 175 -8.14 -24.01 -20.41
CA ILE A 175 -9.02 -22.90 -20.05
C ILE A 175 -8.71 -21.70 -20.94
N GLN A 176 -9.67 -21.26 -21.75
CA GLN A 176 -9.58 -20.00 -22.50
C GLN A 176 -10.21 -18.86 -21.70
N THR A 177 -9.42 -17.84 -21.39
CA THR A 177 -9.90 -16.62 -20.73
C THR A 177 -10.47 -15.62 -21.74
N VAL A 178 -11.33 -14.72 -21.27
CA VAL A 178 -11.82 -13.58 -22.07
C VAL A 178 -10.72 -12.51 -22.13
N GLY A 179 -10.21 -12.12 -20.96
CA GLY A 179 -9.09 -11.18 -20.82
C GLY A 179 -7.70 -11.81 -20.91
N ASP A 180 -6.71 -10.95 -21.13
CA ASP A 180 -5.30 -11.31 -21.13
C ASP A 180 -4.80 -11.46 -19.68
N ILE A 181 -3.97 -12.48 -19.44
CA ILE A 181 -3.22 -12.58 -18.19
C ILE A 181 -1.73 -12.40 -18.50
N MET A 182 -1.13 -11.34 -17.97
CA MET A 182 0.30 -11.09 -18.03
C MET A 182 0.94 -11.61 -16.74
N PHE A 183 1.79 -12.62 -16.84
CA PHE A 183 2.58 -13.13 -15.73
C PHE A 183 3.91 -12.40 -15.66
N VAL A 184 4.26 -11.89 -14.48
CA VAL A 184 5.46 -11.06 -14.29
C VAL A 184 6.26 -11.53 -13.08
N GLY A 185 7.55 -11.81 -13.29
CA GLY A 185 8.54 -11.83 -12.22
C GLY A 185 9.14 -10.42 -12.10
N THR A 186 8.72 -9.63 -11.11
CA THR A 186 9.18 -8.24 -10.94
C THR A 186 10.56 -8.20 -10.29
N VAL A 187 11.35 -7.16 -10.56
CA VAL A 187 12.65 -6.94 -9.88
C VAL A 187 12.59 -5.79 -8.88
N GLY A 188 13.40 -5.87 -7.84
CA GLY A 188 13.58 -4.80 -6.86
C GLY A 188 12.30 -4.39 -6.15
N GLU A 189 11.45 -5.35 -5.73
CA GLU A 189 10.44 -5.03 -4.72
C GLU A 189 11.18 -4.51 -3.50
N GLU A 190 12.15 -5.26 -3.01
CA GLU A 190 12.68 -5.22 -1.65
C GLU A 190 13.66 -4.07 -1.39
N GLY A 191 13.76 -3.69 -0.11
CA GLY A 191 14.84 -2.84 0.38
C GLY A 191 15.02 -1.50 -0.37
N GLU A 192 16.21 -1.31 -0.96
CA GLU A 192 16.56 -0.13 -1.77
C GLU A 192 16.15 -0.29 -3.25
N GLY A 193 15.63 -1.46 -3.65
CA GLY A 193 15.02 -1.69 -4.97
C GLY A 193 13.73 -0.89 -5.16
N ASP A 194 13.00 -0.65 -4.07
CA ASP A 194 11.95 0.37 -3.99
C ASP A 194 10.85 0.25 -5.06
N LEU A 195 10.36 -0.98 -5.27
CA LEU A 195 9.32 -1.28 -6.25
C LEU A 195 9.71 -0.93 -7.70
N ARG A 196 11.01 -0.87 -8.02
CA ARG A 196 11.50 -0.40 -9.33
C ARG A 196 10.89 -1.19 -10.50
N GLY A 197 10.74 -2.50 -10.35
CA GLY A 197 10.20 -3.38 -11.37
C GLY A 197 8.75 -3.06 -11.70
N VAL A 198 7.87 -3.00 -10.69
CA VAL A 198 6.46 -2.66 -10.91
C VAL A 198 6.28 -1.21 -11.36
N LYS A 199 7.09 -0.27 -10.85
CA LYS A 199 7.07 1.13 -11.33
C LYS A 199 7.34 1.19 -12.83
N PHE A 200 8.42 0.55 -13.28
CA PHE A 200 8.79 0.49 -14.70
C PHE A 200 7.72 -0.22 -15.55
N LEU A 201 7.15 -1.32 -15.06
CA LEU A 201 6.06 -2.03 -15.74
C LEU A 201 4.88 -1.08 -16.07
N PHE A 202 4.46 -0.25 -15.12
CA PHE A 202 3.35 0.71 -15.31
C PHE A 202 3.76 1.97 -16.09
N GLU A 203 5.06 2.23 -16.27
CA GLU A 203 5.55 3.26 -17.21
C GLU A 203 5.39 2.78 -18.66
N GLU A 204 5.70 1.51 -18.93
CA GLU A 204 5.63 0.92 -20.28
C GLU A 204 4.21 0.46 -20.66
N HIS A 205 3.39 0.08 -19.68
CA HIS A 205 2.04 -0.45 -19.90
C HIS A 205 0.95 0.44 -19.29
N ASN A 206 0.25 1.17 -20.16
CA ASN A 206 -0.93 1.97 -19.81
C ASN A 206 -2.26 1.24 -20.05
N ASP A 207 -2.20 -0.04 -20.40
CA ASP A 207 -3.34 -0.88 -20.75
C ASP A 207 -3.58 -2.03 -19.76
N ILE A 208 -3.01 -1.92 -18.55
CA ILE A 208 -3.26 -2.84 -17.43
C ILE A 208 -4.53 -2.39 -16.69
N ASP A 209 -5.52 -3.27 -16.60
CA ASP A 209 -6.80 -3.00 -15.94
C ASP A 209 -6.83 -3.47 -14.48
N GLY A 210 -5.89 -4.32 -14.06
CA GLY A 210 -5.82 -4.85 -12.72
C GLY A 210 -4.51 -5.57 -12.42
N PHE A 211 -4.21 -5.74 -11.13
CA PHE A 211 -2.94 -6.28 -10.68
C PHE A 211 -3.11 -7.23 -9.49
N ILE A 212 -2.41 -8.36 -9.50
CA ILE A 212 -2.26 -9.25 -8.36
C ILE A 212 -0.77 -9.40 -8.09
N SER A 213 -0.30 -9.09 -6.89
CA SER A 213 0.97 -9.61 -6.36
C SER A 213 0.67 -10.84 -5.50
N VAL A 214 1.53 -11.84 -5.59
CA VAL A 214 1.41 -13.10 -4.85
C VAL A 214 2.59 -13.19 -3.92
N GLU A 215 2.33 -13.24 -2.62
CA GLU A 215 3.33 -13.24 -1.55
C GLU A 215 3.24 -14.53 -0.74
N SER A 216 4.24 -14.88 0.07
CA SER A 216 4.06 -15.98 1.04
C SER A 216 2.98 -15.71 2.10
N GLY A 217 2.34 -16.77 2.60
CA GLY A 217 1.42 -16.71 3.75
C GLY A 217 0.10 -17.46 3.58
N ASP A 218 -0.83 -17.20 4.50
CA ASP A 218 -2.14 -17.87 4.60
C ASP A 218 -3.14 -17.31 3.56
N PRO A 219 -3.66 -18.15 2.64
CA PRO A 219 -4.55 -17.71 1.56
C PRO A 219 -5.90 -17.16 2.05
N SER A 220 -6.25 -17.35 3.32
CA SER A 220 -7.42 -16.69 3.91
C SER A 220 -7.29 -15.16 4.06
N ASN A 221 -6.06 -14.63 4.03
CA ASN A 221 -5.79 -13.21 4.24
C ASN A 221 -5.62 -12.46 2.92
N ILE A 222 -6.57 -11.57 2.62
CA ILE A 222 -6.60 -10.76 1.40
C ILE A 222 -6.12 -9.36 1.72
N THR A 223 -4.96 -8.96 1.19
CA THR A 223 -4.47 -7.58 1.34
C THR A 223 -4.91 -6.76 0.13
N TYR A 224 -5.65 -5.69 0.39
CA TYR A 224 -6.23 -4.81 -0.64
C TYR A 224 -5.88 -3.33 -0.41
N LEU A 225 -5.02 -3.03 0.57
CA LEU A 225 -4.61 -1.69 0.95
C LEU A 225 -3.09 -1.61 0.97
N ALA A 226 -2.56 -0.41 0.74
CA ALA A 226 -1.13 -0.16 0.61
C ALA A 226 -0.62 0.78 1.72
N THR A 227 0.33 0.29 2.52
CA THR A 227 1.12 1.12 3.43
C THR A 227 2.27 1.74 2.65
N GLY A 228 2.30 3.07 2.58
CA GLY A 228 3.40 3.82 1.99
C GLY A 228 4.63 3.90 2.89
N SER A 229 5.77 4.21 2.29
CA SER A 229 7.06 4.35 2.96
C SER A 229 7.95 5.36 2.27
N HIS A 230 8.42 6.36 3.00
CA HIS A 230 9.51 7.24 2.55
C HIS A 230 10.74 6.99 3.42
N ARG A 231 11.88 6.74 2.77
CA ARG A 231 13.15 6.44 3.45
C ARG A 231 14.21 7.44 3.04
N TYR A 232 14.95 7.94 4.03
CA TYR A 232 15.98 8.93 3.81
C TYR A 232 17.34 8.50 4.36
N ASN A 233 18.39 8.77 3.60
CA ASN A 233 19.76 8.85 4.10
C ASN A 233 20.13 10.32 4.29
N VAL A 234 20.27 10.74 5.55
CA VAL A 234 20.63 12.14 5.89
C VAL A 234 22.08 12.18 6.30
N THR A 235 22.87 13.04 5.65
CA THR A 235 24.30 13.25 5.95
C THR A 235 24.56 14.71 6.28
N TYR A 236 25.12 14.95 7.47
CA TYR A 236 25.66 16.23 7.88
C TYR A 236 27.16 16.24 7.64
N GLU A 237 27.66 17.30 7.02
CA GLU A 237 29.09 17.53 6.79
C GLU A 237 29.53 18.80 7.51
N GLY A 238 30.78 18.86 7.90
CA GLY A 238 31.34 19.98 8.65
C GLY A 238 32.86 20.05 8.59
N PRO A 239 33.46 21.09 9.18
CA PRO A 239 34.89 21.39 9.06
C PRO A 239 35.81 20.39 9.78
N GLY A 240 35.30 19.71 10.81
CA GLY A 240 36.10 18.87 11.70
C GLY A 240 37.15 19.65 12.48
N GLY A 241 38.06 18.93 13.15
CA GLY A 241 39.21 19.54 13.84
C GLY A 241 39.56 18.88 15.17
N HIS A 242 40.63 19.35 15.80
CA HIS A 242 41.03 18.86 17.12
C HIS A 242 40.09 19.43 18.20
N SER A 243 39.41 18.57 18.96
CA SER A 243 38.30 19.00 19.84
C SER A 243 38.68 20.03 20.92
N PHE A 244 39.91 20.00 21.42
CA PHE A 244 40.43 21.03 22.33
C PHE A 244 40.91 22.31 21.62
N GLY A 245 41.74 22.19 20.58
CA GLY A 245 42.41 23.33 19.95
C GLY A 245 41.49 24.15 19.04
N ALA A 246 40.49 23.50 18.44
CA ALA A 246 39.46 24.11 17.59
C ALA A 246 38.09 24.18 18.31
N PHE A 247 38.08 24.17 19.65
CA PHE A 247 36.83 24.32 20.40
C PHE A 247 36.16 25.65 20.04
N GLY A 248 34.90 25.58 19.63
CA GLY A 248 34.21 26.71 18.98
C GLY A 248 33.77 26.42 17.56
N THR A 249 34.28 25.34 16.95
CA THR A 249 33.90 24.90 15.61
C THR A 249 32.67 23.98 15.65
N PRO A 250 31.68 24.16 14.74
CA PRO A 250 30.53 23.27 14.60
C PRO A 250 30.90 21.80 14.36
N SER A 251 30.09 20.87 14.89
CA SER A 251 30.29 19.42 14.76
C SER A 251 29.11 18.76 14.06
N ALA A 252 29.37 17.96 13.03
CA ALA A 252 28.32 17.22 12.32
C ALA A 252 27.50 16.31 13.25
N THR A 253 28.15 15.62 14.20
CA THR A 253 27.47 14.77 15.19
C THR A 253 26.58 15.56 16.15
N HIS A 254 26.85 16.83 16.39
CA HIS A 254 25.98 17.66 17.23
C HIS A 254 24.74 18.11 16.46
N ALA A 255 24.90 18.52 15.19
CA ALA A 255 23.76 18.82 14.31
C ALA A 255 22.85 17.58 14.16
N LEU A 256 23.44 16.42 13.85
CA LEU A 256 22.70 15.16 13.79
C LEU A 256 21.99 14.83 15.11
N GLY A 257 22.66 15.02 16.25
CA GLY A 257 22.05 14.81 17.57
C GLY A 257 20.85 15.70 17.86
N ARG A 258 20.82 16.93 17.33
CA ARG A 258 19.65 17.83 17.42
C ARG A 258 18.51 17.34 16.54
N ALA A 259 18.82 16.98 15.30
CA ALA A 259 17.83 16.45 14.37
C ALA A 259 17.13 15.23 14.95
N ILE A 260 17.90 14.25 15.47
CA ILE A 260 17.34 13.04 16.08
C ILE A 260 16.45 13.38 17.28
N ALA A 261 16.86 14.32 18.13
CA ALA A 261 16.05 14.73 19.29
C ALA A 261 14.71 15.33 18.85
N ASN A 262 14.73 16.24 17.87
CA ASN A 262 13.53 16.88 17.36
C ASN A 262 12.63 15.89 16.58
N ILE A 263 13.22 14.97 15.82
CA ILE A 263 12.48 13.88 15.14
C ILE A 263 11.79 12.99 16.17
N ALA A 264 12.46 12.64 17.26
CA ALA A 264 11.89 11.79 18.31
C ALA A 264 10.68 12.42 19.03
N ASP A 265 10.53 13.74 18.95
CA ASP A 265 9.40 14.49 19.52
C ASP A 265 8.27 14.73 18.49
N LEU A 266 8.38 14.22 17.25
CA LEU A 266 7.28 14.27 16.28
C LEU A 266 6.08 13.45 16.78
N GLU A 267 4.89 14.03 16.68
CA GLU A 267 3.63 13.36 16.96
C GLU A 267 2.99 12.88 15.63
N THR A 268 2.56 11.62 15.59
CA THR A 268 1.86 11.03 14.45
C THR A 268 0.48 10.53 14.85
N PRO A 269 -0.49 10.48 13.91
CA PRO A 269 -1.78 9.87 14.19
C PRO A 269 -1.66 8.35 14.40
N ASP A 270 -2.47 7.83 15.33
CA ASP A 270 -2.67 6.38 15.52
C ASP A 270 -3.52 5.76 14.39
N ASP A 271 -4.43 6.56 13.81
CA ASP A 271 -5.29 6.20 12.69
C ASP A 271 -5.54 7.43 11.78
N PRO A 272 -5.20 7.39 10.47
CA PRO A 272 -4.50 6.29 9.79
C PRO A 272 -3.12 6.09 10.41
N LYS A 273 -2.74 4.82 10.61
CA LYS A 273 -1.50 4.47 11.30
C LYS A 273 -0.30 5.09 10.58
N THR A 274 0.40 5.96 11.29
CA THR A 274 1.56 6.69 10.78
C THR A 274 2.72 6.53 11.76
N THR A 275 3.90 6.17 11.26
CA THR A 275 5.07 5.84 12.09
C THR A 275 6.35 6.36 11.47
N PHE A 276 7.35 6.64 12.30
CA PHE A 276 8.72 6.92 11.86
C PHE A 276 9.73 6.24 12.77
N ASN A 277 10.93 6.01 12.25
CA ASN A 277 12.04 5.46 13.01
C ASN A 277 13.39 5.94 12.45
N VAL A 278 14.25 6.50 13.31
CA VAL A 278 15.68 6.67 12.99
C VAL A 278 16.37 5.33 13.20
N GLY A 279 16.50 4.56 12.13
CA GLY A 279 16.93 3.15 12.19
C GLY A 279 18.43 2.96 12.34
N THR A 280 19.25 3.87 11.78
CA THR A 280 20.71 3.79 11.89
C THR A 280 21.33 5.16 12.12
N VAL A 281 22.45 5.19 12.85
CA VAL A 281 23.20 6.41 13.17
C VAL A 281 24.69 6.11 13.09
N SER A 282 25.45 6.93 12.38
CA SER A 282 26.91 6.84 12.29
C SER A 282 27.54 8.22 12.26
N GLY A 283 28.82 8.35 12.63
CA GLY A 283 29.50 9.66 12.53
C GLY A 283 30.65 9.87 13.50
N GLY A 284 31.53 10.79 13.14
CA GLY A 284 32.78 11.07 13.85
C GLY A 284 33.84 9.97 13.68
N THR A 285 35.09 10.32 13.94
CA THR A 285 36.24 9.42 13.73
C THR A 285 37.00 9.07 15.01
N SER A 286 36.96 9.96 16.01
CA SER A 286 37.64 9.76 17.30
C SER A 286 37.07 10.69 18.37
N VAL A 287 37.13 10.28 19.64
CA VAL A 287 36.64 11.04 20.80
C VAL A 287 37.29 12.43 20.98
N ASN A 288 38.50 12.61 20.44
CA ASN A 288 39.26 13.87 20.52
C ASN A 288 39.22 14.70 19.22
N ALA A 289 38.26 14.41 18.33
CA ALA A 289 38.03 15.15 17.10
C ALA A 289 36.60 15.71 17.08
N ILE A 290 36.45 16.93 16.53
CA ILE A 290 35.16 17.46 16.07
C ILE A 290 34.79 16.66 14.83
N ALA A 291 33.54 16.20 14.75
CA ALA A 291 33.11 15.36 13.64
C ALA A 291 32.94 16.20 12.37
N ALA A 292 33.61 15.77 11.31
CA ALA A 292 33.45 16.34 9.96
C ALA A 292 32.25 15.73 9.22
N GLU A 293 31.78 14.56 9.64
CA GLU A 293 30.68 13.85 9.00
C GLU A 293 29.88 13.07 10.05
N ALA A 294 28.56 13.06 9.90
CA ALA A 294 27.64 12.19 10.63
C ALA A 294 26.37 11.94 9.81
N SER A 295 25.82 10.74 9.87
CA SER A 295 24.65 10.35 9.08
C SER A 295 23.63 9.53 9.87
N MET A 296 22.39 9.54 9.38
CA MET A 296 21.31 8.66 9.83
C MET A 296 20.48 8.13 8.65
N LYS A 297 19.93 6.92 8.79
CA LYS A 297 18.85 6.43 7.93
C LYS A 297 17.52 6.45 8.68
N VAL A 298 16.47 6.96 8.03
CA VAL A 298 15.13 7.12 8.61
C VAL A 298 14.11 6.38 7.76
N ASP A 299 13.19 5.64 8.39
CA ASP A 299 12.04 4.98 7.78
C ASP A 299 10.77 5.66 8.27
N MET A 300 10.00 6.25 7.37
CA MET A 300 8.67 6.82 7.63
C MET A 300 7.64 5.98 6.89
N ARG A 301 6.51 5.69 7.52
CA ARG A 301 5.42 4.90 6.94
C ARG A 301 4.06 5.47 7.31
N SER A 302 3.10 5.30 6.41
CA SER A 302 1.71 5.67 6.65
C SER A 302 0.77 4.80 5.84
N ASN A 303 -0.43 4.57 6.35
CA ASN A 303 -1.53 3.99 5.57
C ASN A 303 -2.31 5.04 4.75
N ASP A 304 -1.93 6.31 4.85
CA ASP A 304 -2.50 7.44 4.12
C ASP A 304 -1.39 8.32 3.54
N GLU A 305 -1.52 8.65 2.27
CA GLU A 305 -0.50 9.38 1.50
C GLU A 305 -0.35 10.83 1.98
N GLU A 306 -1.45 11.48 2.37
CA GLU A 306 -1.42 12.86 2.86
C GLU A 306 -0.70 12.94 4.21
N GLU A 307 -0.95 11.99 5.12
CA GLU A 307 -0.24 11.90 6.40
C GLU A 307 1.25 11.54 6.22
N LEU A 308 1.61 10.71 5.24
CA LEU A 308 3.02 10.42 4.91
C LEU A 308 3.76 11.70 4.50
N GLN A 309 3.16 12.47 3.59
CA GLN A 309 3.73 13.71 3.08
C GLN A 309 3.82 14.80 4.17
N LYS A 310 2.85 14.87 5.09
CA LYS A 310 2.90 15.77 6.26
C LYS A 310 4.07 15.43 7.16
N LEU A 311 4.24 14.14 7.48
CA LEU A 311 5.32 13.64 8.31
C LEU A 311 6.68 13.91 7.66
N GLU A 312 6.83 13.58 6.38
CA GLU A 312 8.06 13.85 5.62
C GLU A 312 8.43 15.32 5.62
N LYS A 313 7.47 16.21 5.35
CA LYS A 313 7.72 17.66 5.35
C LYS A 313 8.21 18.16 6.71
N ALA A 314 7.60 17.68 7.79
CA ALA A 314 8.04 18.02 9.15
C ALA A 314 9.45 17.49 9.42
N PHE A 315 9.74 16.26 9.02
CA PHE A 315 11.06 15.65 9.10
C PHE A 315 12.14 16.45 8.35
N LEU A 316 11.91 16.78 7.07
CA LEU A 316 12.88 17.55 6.26
C LEU A 316 13.14 18.94 6.84
N THR A 317 12.10 19.59 7.38
CA THR A 317 12.24 20.87 8.07
C THR A 317 13.17 20.74 9.29
N ILE A 318 12.97 19.71 10.12
CA ILE A 318 13.82 19.45 11.29
C ILE A 318 15.27 19.18 10.88
N VAL A 319 15.49 18.43 9.80
CA VAL A 319 16.82 18.11 9.28
C VAL A 319 17.57 19.39 8.87
N GLU A 320 16.92 20.30 8.16
CA GLU A 320 17.52 21.57 7.78
C GLU A 320 17.78 22.49 9.00
N GLU A 321 16.78 22.62 9.89
CA GLU A 321 16.88 23.46 11.09
C GLU A 321 18.01 23.02 12.01
N ALA A 322 18.29 21.73 12.13
CA ALA A 322 19.35 21.21 12.99
C ALA A 322 20.76 21.65 12.54
N ALA A 323 21.02 21.75 11.23
CA ALA A 323 22.26 22.31 10.70
C ALA A 323 22.37 23.81 11.02
N VAL A 324 21.28 24.55 10.79
CA VAL A 324 21.19 25.99 11.08
C VAL A 324 21.39 26.28 12.57
N GLU A 325 20.81 25.50 13.47
CA GLU A 325 20.97 25.64 14.91
C GLU A 325 22.43 25.45 15.36
N GLU A 326 23.12 24.44 14.83
CA GLU A 326 24.51 24.18 15.21
C GLU A 326 25.44 25.26 14.65
N ASN A 327 25.19 25.75 13.43
CA ASN A 327 25.91 26.91 12.87
C ASN A 327 25.69 28.17 13.72
N ASN A 328 24.44 28.50 14.05
CA ASN A 328 24.08 29.67 14.85
C ASN A 328 24.66 29.63 16.26
N ARG A 329 24.74 28.44 16.87
CA ARG A 329 25.35 28.24 18.19
C ARG A 329 26.79 28.77 18.24
N TRP A 330 27.53 28.57 17.15
CA TRP A 330 28.95 28.91 17.07
C TRP A 330 29.23 30.20 16.31
N GLY A 331 28.22 30.79 15.67
CA GLY A 331 28.34 32.02 14.89
C GLY A 331 29.09 31.83 13.58
N GLU A 332 29.10 30.60 13.04
CA GLU A 332 29.73 30.22 11.78
C GLU A 332 28.62 29.90 10.79
N GLU A 333 28.35 30.79 9.84
CA GLU A 333 27.36 30.59 8.78
C GLU A 333 27.85 29.49 7.81
N ASP A 334 26.96 28.59 7.43
CA ASP A 334 27.20 27.51 6.44
C ASP A 334 28.37 26.54 6.74
N ALA A 335 28.83 26.46 7.99
CA ALA A 335 29.90 25.54 8.37
C ALA A 335 29.43 24.08 8.41
N ILE A 336 28.22 23.82 8.89
CA ILE A 336 27.51 22.56 8.76
C ILE A 336 26.59 22.64 7.55
N THR A 337 26.73 21.69 6.64
CA THR A 337 25.81 21.44 5.52
C THR A 337 25.09 20.12 5.74
N VAL A 338 23.91 19.96 5.14
CA VAL A 338 23.13 18.73 5.23
C VAL A 338 22.62 18.32 3.85
N ASN A 339 22.68 17.03 3.56
CA ASN A 339 22.07 16.39 2.40
C ASN A 339 21.06 15.35 2.89
N ALA A 340 19.82 15.44 2.43
CA ALA A 340 18.78 14.44 2.68
C ALA A 340 18.47 13.75 1.34
N GLU A 341 18.97 12.54 1.18
CA GLU A 341 18.78 11.72 -0.02
C GLU A 341 17.58 10.78 0.20
N LEU A 342 16.57 10.87 -0.66
CA LEU A 342 15.46 9.93 -0.71
C LEU A 342 15.98 8.61 -1.29
N ILE A 343 15.91 7.54 -0.51
CA ILE A 343 16.41 6.19 -0.83
C ILE A 343 15.31 5.13 -0.86
N GLY A 344 14.05 5.56 -0.74
CA GLY A 344 12.87 4.71 -0.89
C GLY A 344 11.61 5.57 -0.90
N ASP A 345 10.75 5.34 -1.88
CA ASP A 345 9.53 6.07 -2.20
C ASP A 345 8.45 5.07 -2.63
N ARG A 346 7.75 4.53 -1.62
CA ARG A 346 6.59 3.66 -1.84
C ARG A 346 5.33 4.45 -1.53
N PRO A 347 4.41 4.68 -2.49
CA PRO A 347 3.19 5.41 -2.22
C PRO A 347 2.26 4.63 -1.29
N ALA A 348 1.52 5.32 -0.44
CA ALA A 348 0.36 4.73 0.23
C ALA A 348 -0.82 4.67 -0.73
N GLY A 349 -1.78 3.80 -0.44
CA GLY A 349 -2.93 3.61 -1.32
C GLY A 349 -4.11 2.96 -0.63
N SER A 350 -5.31 3.36 -1.05
CA SER A 350 -6.56 2.75 -0.60
C SER A 350 -7.50 2.54 -1.78
N GLN A 351 -8.37 1.55 -1.64
CA GLN A 351 -9.41 1.22 -2.59
C GLN A 351 -10.62 0.65 -1.82
N PRO A 352 -11.82 0.64 -2.42
CA PRO A 352 -13.02 0.19 -1.72
C PRO A 352 -12.95 -1.30 -1.34
N SER A 353 -13.33 -1.63 -0.10
CA SER A 353 -13.41 -3.03 0.35
C SER A 353 -14.49 -3.83 -0.37
N ASP A 354 -15.44 -3.15 -1.01
CA ASP A 354 -16.52 -3.70 -1.81
C ASP A 354 -16.26 -3.61 -3.32
N GLY A 355 -15.03 -3.31 -3.76
CA GLY A 355 -14.65 -3.38 -5.18
C GLY A 355 -14.75 -4.81 -5.74
N PHE A 356 -15.00 -4.95 -7.05
CA PHE A 356 -15.16 -6.28 -7.67
C PHE A 356 -13.92 -7.16 -7.51
N ASN A 357 -12.72 -6.57 -7.51
CA ASN A 357 -11.47 -7.28 -7.21
C ASN A 357 -11.45 -7.87 -5.79
N VAL A 358 -11.82 -7.08 -4.79
CA VAL A 358 -11.84 -7.52 -3.39
C VAL A 358 -12.91 -8.60 -3.18
N GLN A 359 -14.09 -8.42 -3.76
CA GLN A 359 -15.16 -9.42 -3.71
C GLN A 359 -14.77 -10.71 -4.43
N ALA A 360 -14.08 -10.63 -5.57
CA ALA A 360 -13.56 -11.81 -6.27
C ALA A 360 -12.56 -12.56 -5.41
N ALA A 361 -11.59 -11.87 -4.81
CA ALA A 361 -10.65 -12.48 -3.87
C ALA A 361 -11.38 -13.15 -2.70
N TRP A 362 -12.38 -12.48 -2.11
CA TRP A 362 -13.20 -13.03 -1.04
C TRP A 362 -13.90 -14.32 -1.45
N ALA A 363 -14.61 -14.30 -2.58
CA ALA A 363 -15.34 -15.45 -3.10
C ALA A 363 -14.40 -16.62 -3.46
N SER A 364 -13.18 -16.33 -3.93
CA SER A 364 -12.17 -17.37 -4.20
C SER A 364 -11.74 -18.13 -2.94
N VAL A 365 -11.61 -17.43 -1.81
CA VAL A 365 -11.27 -18.05 -0.52
C VAL A 365 -12.40 -18.94 -0.02
N GLU A 366 -13.65 -18.49 -0.13
CA GLU A 366 -14.82 -19.32 0.20
C GLU A 366 -14.89 -20.55 -0.71
N ALA A 367 -14.56 -20.39 -2.01
CA ALA A 367 -14.60 -21.46 -3.00
C ALA A 367 -13.60 -22.59 -2.72
N ILE A 368 -12.43 -22.27 -2.15
CA ILE A 368 -11.44 -23.28 -1.72
C ILE A 368 -11.69 -23.78 -0.29
N GLY A 369 -12.84 -23.43 0.31
CA GLY A 369 -13.28 -23.96 1.60
C GLY A 369 -12.65 -23.28 2.83
N LEU A 370 -12.02 -22.12 2.66
CA LEU A 370 -11.43 -21.34 3.74
C LEU A 370 -12.38 -20.24 4.22
N GLN A 371 -12.00 -19.57 5.31
CA GLN A 371 -12.74 -18.43 5.84
C GLN A 371 -11.99 -17.14 5.50
N PRO A 372 -12.51 -16.31 4.58
CA PRO A 372 -11.84 -15.08 4.18
C PRO A 372 -11.73 -14.05 5.30
N SER A 373 -10.66 -13.26 5.20
CA SER A 373 -10.42 -12.08 6.00
C SER A 373 -9.79 -11.00 5.13
N LEU A 374 -10.21 -9.74 5.33
CA LEU A 374 -9.53 -8.60 4.76
C LEU A 374 -8.38 -8.21 5.67
N GLY A 375 -7.17 -8.35 5.16
CA GLY A 375 -5.93 -7.95 5.81
C GLY A 375 -5.81 -6.43 5.89
N GLY A 376 -5.05 -5.98 6.88
CA GLY A 376 -4.67 -4.57 6.98
C GLY A 376 -3.72 -4.14 5.86
N PRO A 377 -3.46 -2.83 5.72
CA PRO A 377 -2.50 -2.30 4.78
C PRO A 377 -1.11 -2.95 4.95
N SER A 378 -0.46 -3.26 3.83
CA SER A 378 0.91 -3.78 3.77
C SER A 378 1.67 -3.07 2.65
N SER A 379 3.01 -3.20 2.62
CA SER A 379 3.81 -2.65 1.52
C SER A 379 4.28 -3.78 0.63
N THR A 380 3.84 -3.78 -0.63
CA THR A 380 4.16 -4.77 -1.68
C THR A 380 4.20 -4.07 -3.04
N ASP A 381 4.45 -4.81 -4.12
CA ASP A 381 4.27 -4.30 -5.49
C ASP A 381 2.86 -3.75 -5.76
N SER A 382 1.83 -4.17 -5.01
CA SER A 382 0.47 -3.63 -5.15
C SER A 382 0.37 -2.14 -4.77
N ASN A 383 1.34 -1.58 -4.04
CA ASN A 383 1.34 -0.17 -3.68
C ASN A 383 1.22 0.76 -4.89
N TRP A 384 2.03 0.49 -5.92
CA TRP A 384 2.11 1.35 -7.09
C TRP A 384 0.77 1.40 -7.86
N PRO A 385 0.19 0.29 -8.35
CA PRO A 385 -1.08 0.33 -9.06
C PRO A 385 -2.25 0.82 -8.20
N ILE A 386 -2.29 0.53 -6.89
CA ILE A 386 -3.34 1.11 -6.02
C ILE A 386 -3.24 2.64 -6.00
N SER A 387 -2.03 3.21 -5.95
CA SER A 387 -1.83 4.67 -6.00
C SER A 387 -2.27 5.29 -7.33
N LEU A 388 -2.27 4.51 -8.42
CA LEU A 388 -2.77 4.90 -9.74
C LEU A 388 -4.29 4.71 -9.89
N GLY A 389 -4.97 4.15 -8.88
CA GLY A 389 -6.39 3.83 -8.93
C GLY A 389 -6.72 2.56 -9.72
N ILE A 390 -5.74 1.69 -9.95
CA ILE A 390 -5.91 0.41 -10.66
C ILE A 390 -6.27 -0.67 -9.63
N PRO A 391 -7.40 -1.39 -9.80
CA PRO A 391 -7.83 -2.44 -8.88
C PRO A 391 -6.74 -3.49 -8.67
N SER A 392 -6.25 -3.60 -7.44
CA SER A 392 -5.09 -4.46 -7.15
C SER A 392 -5.26 -5.31 -5.91
N LEU A 393 -4.55 -6.43 -5.81
CA LEU A 393 -4.60 -7.32 -4.66
C LEU A 393 -3.22 -7.87 -4.35
N THR A 394 -2.93 -8.07 -3.07
CA THR A 394 -1.86 -8.97 -2.65
C THR A 394 -2.50 -10.23 -2.06
N LEU A 395 -2.35 -11.34 -2.78
CA LEU A 395 -2.84 -12.66 -2.40
C LEU A 395 -1.70 -13.52 -1.87
N ARG A 396 -2.01 -14.65 -1.23
CA ARG A 396 -0.98 -15.51 -0.65
C ARG A 396 -0.75 -16.77 -1.48
N GLY A 397 0.52 -17.10 -1.68
CA GLY A 397 0.97 -18.31 -2.38
C GLY A 397 0.68 -19.60 -1.61
N GLY A 398 0.17 -19.53 -0.37
CA GLY A 398 -0.21 -20.71 0.41
C GLY A 398 0.93 -21.29 1.25
N GLY A 399 0.59 -22.22 2.13
CA GLY A 399 1.50 -22.82 3.11
C GLY A 399 1.64 -21.96 4.36
N GLN A 400 2.56 -22.34 5.25
CA GLN A 400 2.94 -21.50 6.39
C GLN A 400 4.40 -21.11 6.27
N SER A 401 4.74 -19.90 6.69
CA SER A 401 6.11 -19.42 6.67
C SER A 401 6.42 -18.62 7.91
N GLY A 402 7.71 -18.39 8.14
CA GLY A 402 8.16 -17.51 9.20
C GLY A 402 9.65 -17.24 9.11
N GLY A 403 10.10 -16.28 9.91
CA GLY A 403 11.50 -15.82 9.83
C GLY A 403 11.82 -15.07 8.55
N THR A 404 10.81 -14.52 7.86
CA THR A 404 10.98 -13.59 6.73
C THR A 404 12.04 -12.54 7.04
N HIS A 405 12.92 -12.28 6.07
CA HIS A 405 14.09 -11.39 6.18
C HIS A 405 15.16 -11.88 7.17
N SER A 406 15.26 -13.19 7.40
CA SER A 406 16.31 -13.80 8.24
C SER A 406 16.95 -15.01 7.58
N LEU A 407 18.16 -15.37 8.01
CA LEU A 407 18.86 -16.56 7.50
C LEU A 407 18.20 -17.89 7.92
N ASP A 408 17.31 -17.84 8.92
CA ASP A 408 16.55 -18.99 9.41
C ASP A 408 15.11 -18.99 8.84
N GLU A 409 14.88 -18.26 7.73
CA GLU A 409 13.59 -18.26 7.03
C GLU A 409 13.18 -19.67 6.65
N TRP A 410 11.89 -19.96 6.84
CA TRP A 410 11.36 -21.30 6.67
C TRP A 410 9.98 -21.31 6.03
N PHE A 411 9.66 -22.45 5.41
CA PHE A 411 8.40 -22.71 4.74
C PHE A 411 7.89 -24.13 5.02
N ASP A 412 6.64 -24.23 5.47
CA ASP A 412 5.87 -25.46 5.62
C ASP A 412 4.97 -25.62 4.38
N PRO A 413 5.21 -26.64 3.54
CA PRO A 413 4.45 -26.87 2.32
C PRO A 413 3.03 -27.42 2.57
N THR A 414 2.67 -27.78 3.81
CA THR A 414 1.36 -28.35 4.13
C THR A 414 0.23 -27.48 3.57
N ASP A 415 -0.61 -28.09 2.74
CA ASP A 415 -1.76 -27.48 2.07
C ASP A 415 -1.43 -26.24 1.22
N ALA A 416 -0.17 -26.04 0.81
CA ALA A 416 0.22 -24.83 0.08
C ALA A 416 -0.40 -24.73 -1.31
N TYR A 417 -0.94 -25.83 -1.84
CA TYR A 417 -1.70 -25.86 -3.09
C TYR A 417 -2.97 -24.98 -3.04
N LEU A 418 -3.48 -24.64 -1.84
CA LEU A 418 -4.62 -23.73 -1.67
C LEU A 418 -4.33 -22.30 -2.17
N GLY A 419 -3.08 -21.84 -2.09
CA GLY A 419 -2.68 -20.52 -2.58
C GLY A 419 -2.82 -20.37 -4.09
N PRO A 420 -2.18 -21.22 -4.92
CA PRO A 420 -2.36 -21.18 -6.37
C PRO A 420 -3.82 -21.41 -6.79
N GLN A 421 -4.60 -22.20 -6.06
CA GLN A 421 -6.05 -22.32 -6.30
C GLN A 421 -6.79 -20.98 -6.10
N GLN A 422 -6.48 -20.24 -5.02
CA GLN A 422 -7.03 -18.90 -4.77
C GLN A 422 -6.64 -17.93 -5.90
N VAL A 423 -5.35 -17.90 -6.26
CA VAL A 423 -4.83 -17.01 -7.31
C VAL A 423 -5.48 -17.34 -8.66
N LEU A 424 -5.62 -18.62 -9.01
CA LEU A 424 -6.31 -19.06 -10.22
C LEU A 424 -7.76 -18.57 -10.22
N LEU A 425 -8.54 -18.88 -9.18
CA LEU A 425 -9.96 -18.53 -9.13
C LEU A 425 -10.18 -17.02 -9.15
N THR A 426 -9.36 -16.26 -8.41
CA THR A 426 -9.44 -14.79 -8.42
C THR A 426 -9.15 -14.26 -9.82
N SER A 427 -8.09 -14.77 -10.47
CA SER A 427 -7.74 -14.37 -11.83
C SER A 427 -8.87 -14.66 -12.81
N LEU A 428 -9.43 -15.88 -12.79
CA LEU A 428 -10.54 -16.28 -13.67
C LEU A 428 -11.83 -15.48 -13.42
N GLY A 429 -12.12 -15.12 -12.17
CA GLY A 429 -13.23 -14.23 -11.86
C GLY A 429 -13.01 -12.83 -12.44
N LEU A 430 -11.79 -12.30 -12.32
CA LEU A 430 -11.44 -10.97 -12.82
C LEU A 430 -11.43 -10.90 -14.34
N VAL A 431 -10.74 -11.82 -15.02
CA VAL A 431 -10.60 -11.79 -16.49
C VAL A 431 -11.69 -12.52 -17.26
N GLY A 432 -12.56 -13.28 -16.58
CA GLY A 432 -13.61 -14.08 -17.20
C GLY A 432 -13.09 -15.32 -17.93
N VAL A 433 -14.00 -16.26 -18.19
CA VAL A 433 -13.74 -17.53 -18.87
C VAL A 433 -14.65 -17.64 -20.09
N ASP A 434 -14.06 -17.86 -21.27
CA ASP A 434 -14.78 -17.86 -22.55
C ASP A 434 -15.95 -18.87 -22.53
N GLY A 435 -17.13 -18.39 -22.93
CA GLY A 435 -18.35 -19.20 -22.92
C GLY A 435 -18.91 -19.57 -21.54
N LEU A 436 -18.28 -19.15 -20.43
CA LEU A 436 -18.68 -19.49 -19.06
C LEU A 436 -19.02 -18.25 -18.21
N THR A 437 -18.06 -17.34 -18.04
CA THR A 437 -18.22 -16.13 -17.22
C THR A 437 -17.73 -14.89 -17.95
N GLU A 438 -18.42 -13.79 -17.71
CA GLU A 438 -17.98 -12.47 -18.13
C GLU A 438 -16.96 -11.90 -17.11
N PRO A 439 -15.97 -11.09 -17.53
CA PRO A 439 -14.97 -10.51 -16.63
C PRO A 439 -15.60 -9.62 -15.55
N LEU A 440 -15.14 -9.73 -14.30
CA LEU A 440 -15.48 -8.80 -13.22
C LEU A 440 -14.65 -7.51 -13.27
N LEU A 441 -13.39 -7.60 -13.73
CA LEU A 441 -12.50 -6.45 -13.90
C LEU A 441 -13.02 -5.55 -15.03
N GLY A 442 -12.85 -4.23 -14.89
CA GLY A 442 -13.40 -3.25 -15.85
C GLY A 442 -14.92 -3.00 -15.71
N ARG A 443 -15.60 -3.69 -14.79
CA ARG A 443 -16.97 -3.34 -14.38
C ARG A 443 -17.03 -2.24 -13.33
N ASP A 444 -15.90 -1.89 -12.72
CA ASP A 444 -15.74 -0.74 -11.84
C ASP A 444 -15.85 0.56 -12.67
N GLY A 445 -17.08 0.87 -13.08
CA GLY A 445 -17.41 1.89 -14.09
C GLY A 445 -18.75 1.62 -14.79
N GLN A 446 -19.19 0.36 -14.83
CA GLN A 446 -20.60 0.04 -14.87
C GLN A 446 -21.13 0.25 -13.46
N SER A 447 -21.55 1.49 -13.21
CA SER A 447 -22.30 1.90 -12.03
C SER A 447 -23.04 0.72 -11.42
N ASP A 448 -22.75 0.39 -10.17
CA ASP A 448 -23.79 -0.18 -9.33
C ASP A 448 -25.03 0.69 -9.61
N PRO A 449 -26.12 0.16 -10.21
CA PRO A 449 -27.30 0.96 -10.52
C PRO A 449 -27.89 1.64 -9.27
N GLU A 450 -27.41 1.26 -8.08
CA GLU A 450 -27.72 1.91 -6.82
C GLU A 450 -26.74 3.02 -6.40
N LYS A 451 -25.43 2.94 -6.70
CA LYS A 451 -24.44 3.94 -6.28
C LYS A 451 -24.59 5.25 -7.08
N PRO A 452 -24.76 6.40 -6.40
CA PRO A 452 -24.99 7.68 -7.07
C PRO A 452 -23.74 8.15 -7.83
N VAL A 453 -23.88 8.54 -9.09
CA VAL A 453 -22.78 9.04 -9.93
C VAL A 453 -22.83 10.57 -10.02
N ILE A 454 -21.69 11.25 -10.04
CA ILE A 454 -21.60 12.71 -10.23
C ILE A 454 -21.14 13.02 -11.66
N GLU A 455 -22.02 13.63 -12.44
CA GLU A 455 -21.81 14.01 -13.85
C GLU A 455 -21.83 15.52 -14.03
N ASN A 456 -21.21 16.01 -15.11
CA ASN A 456 -21.24 17.43 -15.52
C ASN A 456 -20.84 18.44 -14.43
N LEU A 457 -19.97 18.05 -13.49
CA LEU A 457 -19.51 18.90 -12.39
C LEU A 457 -18.83 20.19 -12.89
N GLN A 458 -19.38 21.33 -12.48
CA GLN A 458 -18.89 22.68 -12.74
C GLN A 458 -18.37 23.34 -11.46
N PRO A 459 -17.37 24.24 -11.56
CA PRO A 459 -16.74 24.73 -12.80
C PRO A 459 -15.70 23.77 -13.39
N THR A 460 -15.60 23.74 -14.73
CA THR A 460 -14.55 22.96 -15.42
C THR A 460 -13.28 23.74 -15.70
N GLU A 461 -13.29 25.06 -15.53
CA GLU A 461 -12.14 25.96 -15.72
C GLU A 461 -11.92 26.78 -14.44
N ASP A 462 -10.69 27.25 -14.24
CA ASP A 462 -10.35 28.03 -13.06
C ASP A 462 -11.17 29.34 -12.97
N VAL A 463 -11.67 29.63 -11.77
CA VAL A 463 -12.48 30.82 -11.49
C VAL A 463 -11.73 31.71 -10.52
N THR A 464 -11.53 32.98 -10.89
CA THR A 464 -10.98 33.99 -10.00
C THR A 464 -12.12 34.78 -9.34
N LEU A 465 -12.08 34.95 -8.02
CA LEU A 465 -13.09 35.63 -7.22
C LEU A 465 -12.47 36.70 -6.33
N ASP A 466 -12.97 37.92 -6.41
CA ASP A 466 -12.72 38.96 -5.42
C ASP A 466 -13.73 38.88 -4.25
N ALA A 467 -13.41 39.50 -3.12
CA ALA A 467 -14.26 39.47 -1.93
C ALA A 467 -15.69 39.97 -2.22
N GLY A 468 -16.68 39.13 -1.92
CA GLY A 468 -18.10 39.36 -2.18
C GLY A 468 -18.61 38.77 -3.50
N GLU A 469 -17.73 38.23 -4.36
CA GLU A 469 -18.11 37.50 -5.56
C GLU A 469 -18.46 36.04 -5.25
N THR A 470 -19.35 35.47 -6.07
CA THR A 470 -19.93 34.15 -5.83
C THR A 470 -19.65 33.23 -7.02
N VAL A 471 -19.24 32.00 -6.75
CA VAL A 471 -19.20 30.91 -7.72
C VAL A 471 -20.41 29.99 -7.55
N LYS A 472 -20.95 29.56 -8.69
CA LYS A 472 -21.98 28.52 -8.76
C LYS A 472 -21.27 27.17 -8.96
N ILE A 473 -21.63 26.20 -8.13
CA ILE A 473 -21.15 24.82 -8.20
C ILE A 473 -22.37 23.98 -8.54
N GLU A 474 -22.28 23.18 -9.60
CA GLU A 474 -23.42 22.39 -10.06
C GLU A 474 -22.96 21.07 -10.67
N PHE A 475 -23.81 20.05 -10.56
CA PHE A 475 -23.60 18.75 -11.19
C PHE A 475 -24.94 18.02 -11.36
N ASP A 476 -24.92 16.97 -12.17
CA ASP A 476 -26.04 16.07 -12.37
C ASP A 476 -25.80 14.72 -11.69
N SER A 477 -26.85 14.15 -11.09
CA SER A 477 -26.85 12.84 -10.43
C SER A 477 -28.28 12.26 -10.35
N LYS A 478 -28.46 11.15 -9.63
CA LYS A 478 -29.78 10.58 -9.34
C LYS A 478 -30.60 11.54 -8.48
N THR A 479 -31.93 11.49 -8.59
CA THR A 479 -32.84 12.34 -7.82
C THR A 479 -32.87 11.99 -6.33
N GLY A 480 -33.12 12.97 -5.46
CA GLY A 480 -33.38 12.76 -4.03
C GLY A 480 -32.17 12.42 -3.16
N LEU A 481 -30.95 12.71 -3.61
CA LEU A 481 -29.72 12.49 -2.85
C LEU A 481 -29.48 13.64 -1.86
N LYS A 482 -28.68 13.36 -0.82
CA LYS A 482 -28.09 14.41 0.01
C LYS A 482 -26.79 14.83 -0.64
N ALA A 483 -26.70 16.10 -1.04
CA ALA A 483 -25.54 16.66 -1.70
C ALA A 483 -24.88 17.75 -0.85
N THR A 484 -23.56 17.72 -0.74
CA THR A 484 -22.74 18.75 -0.09
C THR A 484 -21.54 19.12 -0.97
N PHE A 485 -20.94 20.27 -0.70
CA PHE A 485 -19.66 20.65 -1.30
C PHE A 485 -18.74 21.29 -0.27
N ALA A 486 -17.44 21.25 -0.53
CA ALA A 486 -16.39 21.84 0.28
C ALA A 486 -15.38 22.57 -0.59
N ILE A 487 -14.89 23.72 -0.12
CA ILE A 487 -13.77 24.44 -0.74
C ILE A 487 -12.49 24.06 0.02
N ARG A 488 -11.56 23.37 -0.64
CA ARG A 488 -10.29 22.92 -0.09
C ARG A 488 -9.17 23.88 -0.50
N ILE A 489 -8.50 24.49 0.47
CA ILE A 489 -7.46 25.51 0.25
C ILE A 489 -6.08 24.82 0.27
N PRO A 490 -5.26 24.91 -0.80
CA PRO A 490 -3.89 24.43 -0.78
C PRO A 490 -3.07 25.22 0.25
N LEU A 491 -2.48 24.50 1.20
CA LEU A 491 -1.49 25.01 2.17
C LEU A 491 -1.99 26.07 3.17
N THR A 492 -2.86 25.66 4.10
CA THR A 492 -2.71 26.02 5.52
C THR A 492 -2.90 24.79 6.40
N ASN A 493 -1.86 24.48 7.19
CA ASN A 493 -1.82 23.48 8.26
C ASN A 493 -2.79 23.79 9.42
N THR A 494 -4.08 23.81 9.14
CA THR A 494 -5.17 23.78 10.13
C THR A 494 -6.38 23.13 9.48
N ILE A 495 -6.87 22.02 10.04
CA ILE A 495 -8.24 21.55 9.82
C ILE A 495 -9.17 22.57 10.51
N ALA A 496 -9.39 23.72 9.88
CA ALA A 496 -10.74 24.27 9.94
C ALA A 496 -11.52 23.34 9.02
N SER A 497 -12.33 22.44 9.58
CA SER A 497 -13.19 21.53 8.83
C SER A 497 -13.72 22.28 7.62
N ALA A 498 -13.33 21.88 6.40
CA ALA A 498 -13.95 22.43 5.22
C ALA A 498 -15.44 22.13 5.42
N THR A 499 -16.20 23.16 5.77
CA THR A 499 -17.56 22.96 6.25
C THR A 499 -18.30 22.46 5.05
N GLU A 500 -18.79 21.22 5.10
CA GLU A 500 -19.60 20.68 4.03
C GLU A 500 -20.86 21.55 3.95
N LEU A 501 -20.94 22.33 2.89
CA LEU A 501 -22.06 23.23 2.63
C LEU A 501 -23.11 22.47 1.85
N PRO A 502 -24.40 22.53 2.27
CA PRO A 502 -25.45 21.80 1.59
C PRO A 502 -25.65 22.35 0.17
N MET A 503 -25.92 21.45 -0.76
CA MET A 503 -26.42 21.76 -2.10
C MET A 503 -27.92 21.47 -2.15
N MET A 504 -28.62 22.12 -3.07
CA MET A 504 -30.03 21.87 -3.31
C MET A 504 -30.24 21.22 -4.66
N GLU A 505 -31.08 20.19 -4.70
CA GLU A 505 -31.67 19.68 -5.93
C GLU A 505 -32.65 20.74 -6.45
N THR A 506 -32.30 21.42 -7.55
CA THR A 506 -33.08 22.53 -8.10
C THR A 506 -34.01 22.09 -9.24
N GLU A 507 -33.61 21.04 -9.95
CA GLU A 507 -34.40 20.29 -10.93
C GLU A 507 -34.13 18.80 -10.70
N GLU A 508 -34.94 17.91 -11.26
CA GLU A 508 -34.76 16.46 -11.07
C GLU A 508 -33.34 16.03 -11.45
N GLY A 509 -32.57 15.58 -10.46
CA GLY A 509 -31.19 15.13 -10.61
C GLY A 509 -30.16 16.23 -10.75
N HIS A 510 -30.54 17.51 -10.64
CA HIS A 510 -29.64 18.64 -10.83
C HIS A 510 -29.38 19.39 -9.51
N TYR A 511 -28.14 19.32 -9.03
CA TYR A 511 -27.75 19.85 -7.72
C TYR A 511 -26.95 21.14 -7.87
N VAL A 512 -27.32 22.16 -7.10
CA VAL A 512 -26.68 23.48 -7.16
C VAL A 512 -26.30 23.97 -5.75
N GLY A 513 -25.07 24.43 -5.63
CA GLY A 513 -24.51 25.12 -4.47
C GLY A 513 -23.92 26.47 -4.89
N TYR A 514 -23.89 27.41 -3.95
CA TYR A 514 -23.26 28.72 -4.16
C TYR A 514 -22.28 29.00 -3.04
N TRP A 515 -21.11 29.50 -3.41
CA TRP A 515 -20.10 29.90 -2.45
C TRP A 515 -19.62 31.32 -2.74
N THR A 516 -19.60 32.16 -1.71
CA THR A 516 -19.19 33.57 -1.81
C THR A 516 -17.84 33.77 -1.16
N ALA A 517 -16.90 34.35 -1.90
CA ALA A 517 -15.57 34.68 -1.42
C ALA A 517 -15.63 35.71 -0.29
N THR A 518 -14.94 35.44 0.81
CA THR A 518 -14.83 36.36 1.95
C THR A 518 -13.52 37.14 1.89
N SER A 519 -13.50 38.36 2.45
CA SER A 519 -12.33 39.25 2.39
C SER A 519 -11.13 38.80 3.23
N ASN A 520 -11.30 37.77 4.06
CA ASN A 520 -10.26 37.23 4.95
C ASN A 520 -9.55 35.99 4.38
N ILE A 521 -9.89 35.56 3.16
CA ILE A 521 -9.28 34.40 2.49
C ILE A 521 -8.50 34.91 1.28
N GLN A 522 -7.22 34.58 1.17
CA GLN A 522 -6.41 34.81 -0.04
C GLN A 522 -5.74 33.50 -0.41
N VAL A 523 -6.11 32.90 -1.55
CA VAL A 523 -5.61 31.60 -1.97
C VAL A 523 -5.59 31.48 -3.49
N GLU A 524 -4.56 30.84 -4.01
CA GLU A 524 -4.47 30.42 -5.40
C GLU A 524 -4.68 28.89 -5.46
N GLY A 525 -5.55 28.43 -6.36
CA GLY A 525 -5.74 27.00 -6.61
C GLY A 525 -6.64 26.25 -5.61
N ALA A 526 -7.61 26.89 -4.96
CA ALA A 526 -8.55 26.19 -4.08
C ALA A 526 -9.44 25.19 -4.84
N GLU A 527 -9.54 23.96 -4.36
CA GLU A 527 -10.28 22.88 -5.01
C GLU A 527 -11.72 22.81 -4.51
N ILE A 528 -12.63 22.39 -5.39
CA ILE A 528 -14.05 22.21 -5.06
C ILE A 528 -14.32 20.71 -5.06
N GLU A 529 -14.58 20.14 -3.90
CA GLU A 529 -15.04 18.76 -3.78
C GLU A 529 -16.55 18.75 -3.55
N VAL A 530 -17.27 17.94 -4.31
CA VAL A 530 -18.68 17.63 -4.07
C VAL A 530 -18.82 16.21 -3.55
N LYS A 531 -19.84 16.00 -2.74
CA LYS A 531 -20.23 14.71 -2.18
C LYS A 531 -21.72 14.50 -2.39
N VAL A 532 -22.09 13.30 -2.83
CA VAL A 532 -23.47 12.81 -2.78
C VAL A 532 -23.56 11.57 -1.93
N SER A 533 -24.65 11.45 -1.18
CA SER A 533 -25.00 10.23 -0.45
C SER A 533 -26.48 9.88 -0.66
N ASP A 534 -26.76 8.60 -0.86
CA ASP A 534 -28.14 8.09 -0.90
C ASP A 534 -28.66 7.70 0.50
N ASP A 535 -29.93 7.27 0.58
CA ASP A 535 -30.54 6.81 1.84
C ASP A 535 -30.06 5.41 2.28
N LYS A 536 -29.28 4.72 1.45
CA LYS A 536 -28.68 3.40 1.75
C LYS A 536 -27.27 3.51 2.31
N GLY A 537 -26.70 4.71 2.34
CA GLY A 537 -25.35 4.97 2.85
C GLY A 537 -24.26 4.91 1.78
N ASN A 538 -24.61 4.78 0.50
CA ASN A 538 -23.65 4.84 -0.59
C ASN A 538 -23.19 6.28 -0.78
N GLU A 539 -21.88 6.49 -0.89
CA GLU A 539 -21.28 7.80 -1.09
C GLU A 539 -20.42 7.87 -2.35
N THR A 540 -20.47 9.02 -3.03
CA THR A 540 -19.59 9.35 -4.15
C THR A 540 -19.07 10.76 -3.96
N ARG A 541 -17.76 10.93 -4.11
CA ARG A 541 -17.07 12.24 -4.09
C ARG A 541 -16.49 12.53 -5.46
N LYS A 542 -16.41 13.81 -5.82
CA LYS A 542 -15.77 14.25 -7.07
C LYS A 542 -15.21 15.65 -6.92
N THR A 543 -14.00 15.88 -7.42
CA THR A 543 -13.37 17.19 -7.45
C THR A 543 -13.63 17.86 -8.80
N ALA A 544 -14.01 19.14 -8.77
CA ALA A 544 -14.19 19.93 -9.98
C ALA A 544 -12.84 20.16 -10.69
N LYS A 545 -12.86 20.18 -12.03
CA LYS A 545 -11.62 20.43 -12.80
C LYS A 545 -11.11 21.86 -12.64
N GLY A 546 -12.01 22.82 -12.50
CA GLY A 546 -11.67 24.22 -12.26
C GLY A 546 -11.35 24.48 -10.79
N LYS A 547 -10.24 25.18 -10.54
CA LYS A 547 -9.83 25.64 -9.22
C LYS A 547 -10.29 27.08 -8.97
N LEU A 548 -10.30 27.50 -7.70
CA LEU A 548 -10.67 28.86 -7.28
C LEU A 548 -9.43 29.67 -6.89
N ASN A 549 -9.28 30.84 -7.50
CA ASN A 549 -8.29 31.84 -7.12
C ASN A 549 -9.01 32.99 -6.40
N ILE A 550 -8.81 33.12 -5.08
CA ILE A 550 -9.59 34.01 -4.22
C ILE A 550 -8.72 35.18 -3.77
N ASN A 551 -9.16 36.42 -4.02
CA ASN A 551 -8.50 37.67 -3.66
C ASN A 551 -7.02 37.77 -4.14
N THR A 552 -6.67 37.14 -5.25
CA THR A 552 -5.29 37.11 -5.79
C THR A 552 -4.97 38.30 -6.71
N ASN A 553 -5.95 39.14 -7.06
CA ASN A 553 -5.79 40.28 -7.96
C ASN A 553 -5.05 41.50 -7.34
N GLY A 554 -4.69 41.44 -6.05
CA GLY A 554 -3.89 42.48 -5.38
C GLY A 554 -2.41 42.14 -5.30
N LYS A 555 -1.63 42.48 -6.34
CA LYS A 555 -0.17 42.67 -6.23
C LYS A 555 0.16 44.09 -5.81
#